data_AF-A0A948J0K3-F1
#
_entry.id   AF-A0A948J0K3-F1
#
_cell.length_a   1.000
_cell.length_b   1.000
_cell.length_c   1.000
_cell.angle_alpha   90.00
_cell.angle_beta   90.00
_cell.angle_gamma   90.00
#
_symmetry.space_group_name_H-M   'P 1'
#
loop_
_entity.id
_entity.type
_entity.pdbx_description
1 polymer ?
#
loop_
_entity_poly.entity_id
_entity_poly.type
_entity_poly.pdbx_seq_one_letter_code
_entity_poly.pdbx_strand_id
1 'polypeptide(L)'
;MTNTKTTGLATVASLRSLLGRFATGLGLMLAVAVLTGCATVANPDPRDPLESYNRSMTNFNEQVDAMVLKPVAIAYKEVTPAPVRTGVSNFFANLSDVWSFVNNVLQLRGEAAASTFMRVNVNTFMGLGGVLDIASELGIERYRQDFGLTLGRWGMGTGAYVVLPILGPSTVRDTFALPIDMQGNLVSYVDPVSARNSLYALRAVEVRSNLLRAGSVLDSAALDKYSFTRDVYLQVRSQAGESRSPQAQDDRNANDGVLPPEPPPAK
;
A
#
# COMPACT_ATOMS: atom_id res chain seq x y z
N MET A 1 -49.22 37.75 13.01
CA MET A 1 -47.96 37.21 13.59
C MET A 1 -48.26 35.83 14.16
N THR A 2 -47.90 34.76 13.43
CA THR A 2 -47.91 33.32 13.81
C THR A 2 -47.81 32.56 12.47
N ASN A 3 -46.98 31.54 12.20
CA ASN A 3 -46.17 30.67 13.02
C ASN A 3 -45.17 29.97 12.05
N THR A 4 -43.91 30.40 11.98
CA THR A 4 -42.86 29.81 11.11
C THR A 4 -41.85 28.95 11.89
N LYS A 5 -42.04 28.79 13.21
CA LYS A 5 -41.06 28.09 14.08
C LYS A 5 -41.26 26.57 14.16
N THR A 6 -42.42 26.03 13.76
CA THR A 6 -42.77 24.61 13.97
C THR A 6 -42.29 23.66 12.87
N THR A 7 -42.01 24.14 11.65
CA THR A 7 -41.55 23.31 10.53
C THR A 7 -40.05 22.98 10.57
N GLY A 8 -39.22 23.75 11.28
CA GLY A 8 -37.77 23.52 11.37
C GLY A 8 -37.34 22.42 12.35
N LEU A 9 -38.12 22.15 13.39
CA LEU A 9 -37.77 21.12 14.39
C LEU A 9 -37.99 19.68 13.88
N ALA A 10 -38.99 19.47 13.02
CA ALA A 10 -39.33 18.14 12.50
C ALA A 10 -38.26 17.59 11.54
N THR A 11 -37.63 18.45 10.73
CA THR A 11 -36.57 18.09 9.78
C THR A 11 -35.26 17.73 10.48
N VAL A 12 -34.91 18.42 11.56
CA VAL A 12 -33.69 18.14 12.34
C VAL A 12 -33.81 16.85 13.14
N ALA A 13 -35.01 16.52 13.65
CA ALA A 13 -35.27 15.26 14.35
C ALA A 13 -35.20 14.04 13.41
N SER A 14 -35.67 14.18 12.17
CA SER A 14 -35.60 13.13 11.14
C SER A 14 -34.16 12.86 10.67
N LEU A 15 -33.33 13.90 10.57
CA LEU A 15 -31.91 13.76 10.21
C LEU A 15 -31.09 13.07 11.31
N ARG A 16 -31.38 13.37 12.59
CA ARG A 16 -30.74 12.73 13.75
C ARG A 16 -31.10 11.25 13.89
N SER A 17 -32.34 10.86 13.59
CA SER A 17 -32.76 9.45 13.63
C SER A 17 -32.18 8.65 12.45
N LEU A 18 -32.00 9.26 11.27
CA LEU A 18 -31.27 8.65 10.15
C LEU A 18 -29.78 8.44 10.48
N LEU A 19 -29.10 9.46 11.01
CA LEU A 19 -27.69 9.37 11.44
C LEU A 19 -27.48 8.32 12.55
N GLY A 20 -28.42 8.22 13.50
CA GLY A 20 -28.39 7.20 14.55
C GLY A 20 -28.54 5.77 13.99
N ARG A 21 -29.41 5.57 12.99
CA ARG A 21 -29.61 4.26 12.34
C ARG A 21 -28.40 3.82 11.51
N PHE A 22 -27.72 4.77 10.86
CA PHE A 22 -26.44 4.51 10.17
C PHE A 22 -25.31 4.18 11.14
N ALA A 23 -25.20 4.88 12.27
CA ALA A 23 -24.21 4.59 13.31
C ALA A 23 -24.43 3.21 13.94
N THR A 24 -25.68 2.81 14.21
CA THR A 24 -26.01 1.46 14.71
C THR A 24 -25.78 0.38 13.66
N GLY A 25 -26.02 0.67 12.37
CA GLY A 25 -25.75 -0.26 11.27
C GLY A 25 -24.25 -0.51 11.05
N LEU A 26 -23.44 0.54 11.16
CA LEU A 26 -21.98 0.44 11.11
C LEU A 26 -21.44 -0.33 12.32
N GLY A 27 -21.95 -0.07 13.52
CA GLY A 27 -21.59 -0.81 14.74
C GLY A 27 -21.95 -2.30 14.67
N LEU A 28 -23.10 -2.63 14.08
CA LEU A 28 -23.52 -4.02 13.89
C LEU A 28 -22.68 -4.73 12.82
N MET A 29 -22.32 -4.06 11.72
CA MET A 29 -21.39 -4.62 10.73
C MET A 29 -19.99 -4.83 11.31
N LEU A 30 -19.50 -3.89 12.12
CA LEU A 30 -18.23 -4.05 12.84
C LEU A 30 -18.28 -5.24 13.81
N ALA A 31 -19.39 -5.39 14.54
CA ALA A 31 -19.59 -6.49 15.48
C ALA A 31 -19.68 -7.86 14.78
N VAL A 32 -20.36 -7.94 13.64
CA VAL A 32 -20.43 -9.17 12.83
C VAL A 32 -19.06 -9.53 12.24
N ALA A 33 -18.26 -8.54 11.81
CA ALA A 33 -16.89 -8.76 11.36
C ALA A 33 -15.95 -9.25 12.48
N VAL A 34 -16.20 -8.84 13.73
CA VAL A 34 -15.45 -9.30 14.91
C VAL A 34 -15.85 -10.74 15.31
N LEU A 35 -17.09 -11.16 15.08
CA LEU A 35 -17.61 -12.47 15.48
C LEU A 35 -17.19 -13.63 14.57
N THR A 36 -16.73 -13.37 13.33
CA THR A 36 -16.26 -14.40 12.40
C THR A 36 -14.82 -14.88 12.64
N GLY A 37 -14.13 -14.35 13.65
CA GLY A 37 -12.70 -14.61 13.90
C GLY A 37 -12.35 -15.83 14.76
N CYS A 38 -13.33 -16.52 15.37
CA CYS A 38 -13.06 -17.59 16.35
C CYS A 38 -12.76 -18.98 15.77
N ALA A 39 -12.16 -19.06 14.57
CA ALA A 39 -11.56 -20.30 14.09
C ALA A 39 -10.07 -20.32 14.48
N THR A 40 -9.70 -21.14 15.46
CA THR A 40 -8.29 -21.33 15.86
C THR A 40 -7.54 -22.10 14.78
N VAL A 41 -6.45 -21.51 14.25
CA VAL A 41 -5.56 -22.19 13.30
C VAL A 41 -4.65 -23.17 14.06
N ALA A 42 -4.48 -24.38 13.54
CA ALA A 42 -3.52 -25.35 14.09
C ALA A 42 -2.10 -24.92 13.69
N ASN A 43 -1.27 -24.53 14.67
CA ASN A 43 0.08 -23.96 14.50
C ASN A 43 0.12 -22.62 13.73
N PRO A 44 -0.34 -21.51 14.32
CA PRO A 44 -0.22 -20.20 13.69
C PRO A 44 1.26 -19.79 13.57
N ASP A 45 1.61 -19.16 12.44
CA ASP A 45 2.92 -18.51 12.30
C ASP A 45 3.04 -17.44 13.40
N PRO A 46 4.16 -17.39 14.17
CA PRO A 46 4.32 -16.40 15.24
C PRO A 46 4.18 -14.95 14.76
N ARG A 47 4.44 -14.69 13.47
CA ARG A 47 4.32 -13.37 12.83
C ARG A 47 2.87 -13.06 12.43
N ASP A 48 1.97 -14.05 12.44
CA ASP A 48 0.58 -13.97 12.00
C ASP A 48 -0.40 -14.61 13.00
N PRO A 49 -0.50 -14.06 14.22
CA PRO A 49 -1.43 -14.55 15.25
C PRO A 49 -2.91 -14.37 14.87
N LEU A 50 -3.20 -13.55 13.85
CA LEU A 50 -4.56 -13.23 13.38
C LEU A 50 -4.90 -13.94 12.07
N GLU A 51 -4.26 -15.09 11.78
CA GLU A 51 -4.36 -15.77 10.50
C GLU A 51 -5.80 -16.05 10.04
N SER A 52 -6.70 -16.43 10.96
CA SER A 52 -8.12 -16.68 10.64
C SER A 52 -8.83 -15.43 10.10
N TYR A 53 -8.67 -14.31 10.79
CA TYR A 53 -9.17 -13.01 10.36
C TYR A 53 -8.51 -12.59 9.05
N ASN A 54 -7.20 -12.72 8.94
CA ASN A 54 -6.43 -12.30 7.80
C ASN A 54 -6.82 -13.07 6.53
N ARG A 55 -7.01 -14.40 6.62
CA ARG A 55 -7.53 -15.22 5.52
C ARG A 55 -8.94 -14.81 5.10
N SER A 56 -9.83 -14.56 6.07
CA SER A 56 -11.18 -14.07 5.80
C SER A 56 -11.16 -12.73 5.05
N MET A 57 -10.32 -11.80 5.51
CA MET A 57 -10.17 -10.49 4.89
C MET A 57 -9.50 -10.57 3.52
N THR A 58 -8.54 -11.48 3.33
CA THR A 58 -7.98 -11.77 2.02
C THR A 58 -9.06 -12.25 1.06
N ASN A 59 -9.91 -13.18 1.46
CA ASN A 59 -11.03 -13.65 0.63
C ASN A 59 -12.00 -12.50 0.28
N PHE A 60 -12.31 -11.62 1.23
CA PHE A 60 -13.11 -10.43 0.97
C PHE A 60 -12.45 -9.51 -0.07
N ASN A 61 -11.17 -9.20 0.10
CA ASN A 61 -10.42 -8.36 -0.83
C ASN A 61 -10.33 -8.97 -2.23
N GLU A 62 -10.16 -10.30 -2.32
CA GLU A 62 -10.14 -11.03 -3.59
C GLU A 62 -11.48 -10.99 -4.31
N GLN A 63 -12.60 -11.09 -3.59
CA GLN A 63 -13.93 -10.92 -4.19
C GLN A 63 -14.13 -9.51 -4.74
N VAL A 64 -13.76 -8.49 -3.96
CA VAL A 64 -13.82 -7.09 -4.42
C VAL A 64 -12.92 -6.87 -5.64
N ASP A 65 -11.70 -7.44 -5.63
CA ASP A 65 -10.78 -7.37 -6.77
C ASP A 65 -11.37 -8.03 -8.02
N ALA A 66 -11.88 -9.25 -7.88
CA ALA A 66 -12.45 -10.02 -9.00
C ALA A 66 -13.68 -9.33 -9.61
N MET A 67 -14.52 -8.70 -8.79
CA MET A 67 -15.75 -8.04 -9.25
C MET A 67 -15.50 -6.65 -9.84
N VAL A 68 -14.53 -5.90 -9.32
CA VAL A 68 -14.37 -4.46 -9.65
C VAL A 68 -12.98 -4.13 -10.17
N LEU A 69 -11.93 -4.35 -9.37
CA LEU A 69 -10.60 -3.80 -9.70
C LEU A 69 -9.94 -4.52 -10.88
N LYS A 70 -9.98 -5.85 -10.90
CA LYS A 70 -9.40 -6.68 -11.97
C LYS A 70 -10.02 -6.41 -13.35
N PRO A 71 -11.36 -6.41 -13.55
CA PRO A 71 -11.93 -6.11 -14.86
C PRO A 71 -11.64 -4.67 -15.32
N VAL A 72 -11.70 -3.68 -14.41
CA VAL A 72 -11.36 -2.29 -14.75
C VAL A 72 -9.89 -2.14 -15.11
N ALA A 73 -8.99 -2.83 -14.40
CA ALA A 73 -7.56 -2.82 -14.70
C ALA A 73 -7.23 -3.47 -16.04
N ILE A 74 -7.93 -4.55 -16.43
CA ILE A 74 -7.80 -5.17 -17.75
C ILE A 74 -8.25 -4.18 -18.83
N ALA A 75 -9.44 -3.59 -18.68
CA ALA A 75 -9.95 -2.60 -19.62
C ALA A 75 -8.98 -1.41 -19.77
N TYR A 76 -8.46 -0.88 -18.65
CA TYR A 76 -7.47 0.19 -18.67
C TYR A 76 -6.20 -0.20 -19.44
N LYS A 77 -5.71 -1.44 -19.25
CA LYS A 77 -4.53 -1.96 -19.96
C LYS A 77 -4.77 -2.12 -21.46
N GLU A 78 -5.98 -2.49 -21.86
CA GLU A 78 -6.37 -2.69 -23.26
C GLU A 78 -6.56 -1.36 -24.01
N VAL A 79 -7.20 -0.37 -23.38
CA VAL A 79 -7.50 0.92 -24.03
C VAL A 79 -6.34 1.90 -23.97
N THR A 80 -5.44 1.76 -23.00
CA THR A 80 -4.37 2.74 -22.74
C THR A 80 -3.03 2.22 -23.25
N PRO A 81 -2.38 2.91 -24.22
CA PRO A 81 -1.07 2.54 -24.71
C PRO A 81 -0.01 2.48 -23.61
N ALA A 82 0.97 1.58 -23.76
CA ALA A 82 2.02 1.38 -22.76
C ALA A 82 2.77 2.67 -22.35
N PRO A 83 3.14 3.60 -23.26
CA PRO A 83 3.82 4.83 -22.87
C PRO A 83 2.99 5.71 -21.95
N VAL A 84 1.67 5.78 -22.17
CA VAL A 84 0.76 6.56 -21.34
C VAL A 84 0.65 5.94 -19.95
N ARG A 85 0.50 4.61 -19.85
CA ARG A 85 0.48 3.89 -18.56
C ARG A 85 1.78 4.09 -17.78
N THR A 86 2.92 3.97 -18.46
CA THR A 86 4.22 4.28 -17.86
C THR A 86 4.28 5.72 -17.33
N GLY A 87 3.78 6.69 -18.11
CA GLY A 87 3.71 8.09 -17.66
C GLY A 87 2.85 8.29 -16.42
N VAL A 88 1.69 7.65 -16.34
CA VAL A 88 0.81 7.67 -15.16
C VAL A 88 1.50 7.03 -13.95
N SER A 89 2.16 5.88 -14.14
CA SER A 89 2.97 5.23 -13.10
C SER A 89 4.07 6.15 -12.58
N ASN A 90 4.85 6.76 -13.48
CA ASN A 90 5.93 7.68 -13.12
C ASN A 90 5.41 8.90 -12.35
N PHE A 91 4.27 9.46 -12.78
CA PHE A 91 3.65 10.59 -12.10
C PHE A 91 3.33 10.26 -10.64
N PHE A 92 2.58 9.17 -10.38
CA PHE A 92 2.27 8.78 -9.00
C PHE A 92 3.51 8.35 -8.20
N ALA A 93 4.51 7.80 -8.88
CA ALA A 93 5.79 7.42 -8.28
C ALA A 93 6.56 8.68 -7.82
N ASN A 94 6.60 9.74 -8.63
CA ASN A 94 7.18 11.05 -8.30
C ASN A 94 6.47 11.71 -7.11
N LEU A 95 5.13 11.69 -7.09
CA LEU A 95 4.35 12.19 -5.93
C LEU A 95 4.68 11.42 -4.65
N SER A 96 4.85 10.11 -4.74
CA SER A 96 5.21 9.27 -3.58
C SER A 96 6.66 9.49 -3.13
N ASP A 97 7.54 9.92 -4.03
CA ASP A 97 8.95 10.22 -3.70
C ASP A 97 9.07 11.49 -2.85
N VAL A 98 8.14 12.44 -2.96
CA VAL A 98 8.08 13.60 -2.05
C VAL A 98 7.89 13.16 -0.61
N TRP A 99 6.96 12.23 -0.37
CA TRP A 99 6.75 11.68 0.98
C TRP A 99 7.92 10.78 1.42
N SER A 100 8.53 10.07 0.48
CA SER A 100 9.74 9.28 0.76
C SER A 100 10.91 10.19 1.17
N PHE A 101 11.06 11.38 0.58
CA PHE A 101 12.08 12.36 0.98
C PHE A 101 11.92 12.77 2.44
N VAL A 102 10.69 13.14 2.84
CA VAL A 102 10.38 13.48 4.24
C VAL A 102 10.77 12.32 5.17
N ASN A 103 10.38 11.10 4.83
CA ASN A 103 10.73 9.93 5.65
C ASN A 103 12.23 9.63 5.67
N ASN A 104 12.95 9.77 4.56
CA ASN A 104 14.41 9.63 4.55
C ASN A 104 15.08 10.66 5.46
N VAL A 105 14.57 11.90 5.53
CA VAL A 105 15.05 12.95 6.44
C VAL A 105 14.72 12.59 7.90
N LEU A 106 13.48 12.18 8.20
CA LEU A 106 13.09 11.72 9.55
C LEU A 106 13.89 10.49 9.99
N GLN A 107 14.33 9.68 9.03
CA GLN A 107 15.22 8.55 9.22
C GLN A 107 16.70 8.95 9.15
N LEU A 108 17.08 10.23 9.15
CA LEU A 108 18.49 10.66 9.10
C LEU A 108 19.34 9.93 8.03
N ARG A 109 18.74 9.56 6.90
CA ARG A 109 19.41 8.87 5.79
C ARG A 109 19.85 9.90 4.76
N GLY A 110 20.94 10.61 5.05
CA GLY A 110 21.40 11.75 4.24
C GLY A 110 21.52 11.45 2.74
N GLU A 111 22.20 10.36 2.38
CA GLU A 111 22.36 9.93 0.97
C GLU A 111 21.02 9.64 0.29
N ALA A 112 20.16 8.85 0.95
CA ALA A 112 18.85 8.51 0.42
C ALA A 112 17.93 9.74 0.29
N ALA A 113 18.00 10.66 1.25
CA ALA A 113 17.27 11.93 1.21
C ALA A 113 17.75 12.80 0.04
N ALA A 114 19.06 12.98 -0.12
CA ALA A 114 19.64 13.73 -1.22
C ALA A 114 19.27 13.12 -2.59
N SER A 115 19.41 11.79 -2.73
CA SER A 115 19.03 11.08 -3.96
C SER A 115 17.53 11.26 -4.27
N THR A 116 16.66 11.05 -3.29
CA THR A 116 15.21 11.21 -3.45
C THR A 116 14.83 12.65 -3.80
N PHE A 117 15.46 13.63 -3.16
CA PHE A 117 15.28 15.05 -3.47
C PHE A 117 15.66 15.35 -4.93
N MET A 118 16.82 14.87 -5.37
CA MET A 118 17.27 15.05 -6.76
C MET A 118 16.31 14.39 -7.74
N ARG A 119 15.84 13.17 -7.47
CA ARG A 119 14.84 12.50 -8.31
C ARG A 119 13.57 13.33 -8.47
N VAL A 120 13.00 13.81 -7.36
CA VAL A 120 11.78 14.64 -7.38
C VAL A 120 12.00 15.90 -8.22
N ASN A 121 13.11 16.61 -8.04
CA ASN A 121 13.39 17.84 -8.78
C ASN A 121 13.57 17.55 -10.28
N VAL A 122 14.41 16.59 -10.64
CA VAL A 122 14.69 16.24 -12.04
C VAL A 122 13.40 15.80 -12.74
N ASN A 123 12.64 14.88 -12.16
CA ASN A 123 11.41 14.38 -12.78
C ASN A 123 10.33 15.46 -12.84
N THR A 124 10.25 16.36 -11.86
CA THR A 124 9.27 17.45 -11.88
C THR A 124 9.60 18.50 -12.94
N PHE A 125 10.85 18.96 -13.01
CA PHE A 125 11.23 20.06 -13.90
C PHE A 125 11.60 19.62 -15.31
N MET A 126 12.36 18.53 -15.46
CA MET A 126 12.79 18.00 -16.76
C MET A 126 11.86 16.89 -17.25
N GLY A 127 11.19 16.20 -16.33
CA GLY A 127 10.30 15.08 -16.65
C GLY A 127 8.82 15.42 -16.77
N LEU A 128 8.48 16.68 -17.11
CA LEU A 128 7.10 17.15 -17.31
C LEU A 128 6.19 16.88 -16.09
N GLY A 129 6.60 17.30 -14.90
CA GLY A 129 5.82 17.10 -13.67
C GLY A 129 5.86 15.66 -13.13
N GLY A 130 6.83 14.85 -13.58
CA GLY A 130 7.03 13.48 -13.16
C GLY A 130 6.48 12.42 -14.12
N VAL A 131 5.95 12.81 -15.28
CA VAL A 131 5.47 11.87 -16.31
C VAL A 131 6.65 11.10 -16.95
N LEU A 132 7.79 11.77 -17.14
CA LEU A 132 9.02 11.14 -17.64
C LEU A 132 9.98 10.91 -16.47
N ASP A 133 10.53 9.70 -16.36
CA ASP A 133 11.48 9.33 -15.31
C ASP A 133 12.93 9.57 -15.72
N ILE A 134 13.25 10.84 -16.00
CA ILE A 134 14.59 11.29 -16.41
C ILE A 134 15.64 10.97 -15.33
N ALA A 135 15.25 11.02 -14.05
CA ALA A 135 16.15 10.74 -12.96
C ALA A 135 16.71 9.30 -12.99
N SER A 136 15.90 8.32 -13.42
CA SER A 136 16.39 6.95 -13.62
C SER A 136 17.36 6.84 -14.79
N GLU A 137 17.14 7.57 -15.88
CA GLU A 137 18.07 7.61 -17.02
C GLU A 137 19.43 8.21 -16.63
N LEU A 138 19.43 9.13 -15.66
CA LEU A 138 20.65 9.71 -15.06
C LEU A 138 21.28 8.81 -13.98
N GLY A 139 20.74 7.63 -13.71
CA GLY A 139 21.26 6.69 -12.71
C GLY A 139 21.02 7.11 -11.26
N ILE A 140 20.09 8.03 -10.99
CA ILE A 140 19.79 8.48 -9.63
C ILE A 140 18.97 7.40 -8.92
N GLU A 141 19.48 6.83 -7.84
CA GLU A 141 18.83 5.72 -7.14
C GLU A 141 17.54 6.14 -6.41
N ARG A 142 16.54 5.25 -6.42
CA ARG A 142 15.22 5.49 -5.83
C ARG A 142 15.10 4.82 -4.45
N TYR A 143 14.82 5.62 -3.43
CA TYR A 143 14.65 5.17 -2.05
C TYR A 143 13.22 5.36 -1.57
N ARG A 144 12.35 4.36 -1.79
CA ARG A 144 10.96 4.41 -1.33
C ARG A 144 10.91 4.26 0.19
N GLN A 145 10.25 5.19 0.87
CA GLN A 145 10.07 5.19 2.32
C GLN A 145 8.64 5.61 2.69
N ASP A 146 8.16 5.12 3.82
CA ASP A 146 6.89 5.49 4.43
C ASP A 146 7.06 5.64 5.94
N PHE A 147 6.02 6.12 6.62
CA PHE A 147 6.11 6.43 8.03
C PHE A 147 6.22 5.16 8.90
N GLY A 148 5.70 4.02 8.44
CA GLY A 148 5.88 2.73 9.12
C GLY A 148 7.36 2.33 9.20
N LEU A 149 8.13 2.50 8.12
CA LEU A 149 9.59 2.27 8.14
C LEU A 149 10.30 3.28 9.02
N THR A 150 9.85 4.52 9.03
CA THR A 150 10.37 5.56 9.93
C THR A 150 10.20 5.14 11.38
N LEU A 151 9.00 4.72 11.79
CA LEU A 151 8.76 4.16 13.14
C LEU A 151 9.65 2.95 13.43
N GLY A 152 9.84 2.08 12.43
CA GLY A 152 10.77 0.95 12.51
C GLY A 152 12.20 1.37 12.84
N ARG A 153 12.71 2.40 12.17
CA ARG A 153 14.04 2.95 12.44
C ARG A 153 14.17 3.53 13.85
N TRP A 154 13.08 4.07 14.39
CA TRP A 154 13.03 4.61 15.75
C TRP A 154 12.68 3.55 16.82
N GLY A 155 12.76 2.26 16.48
CA GLY A 155 12.66 1.15 17.44
C GLY A 155 11.26 0.57 17.62
N MET A 156 10.25 1.03 16.86
CA MET A 156 8.94 0.39 16.87
C MET A 156 9.00 -0.93 16.10
N GLY A 157 8.83 -2.04 16.81
CA GLY A 157 8.72 -3.36 16.20
C GLY A 157 7.57 -3.44 15.19
N THR A 158 7.72 -4.29 14.18
CA THR A 158 6.73 -4.50 13.11
C THR A 158 5.36 -4.92 13.67
N GLY A 159 5.36 -5.74 14.73
CA GLY A 159 4.15 -6.34 15.30
C GLY A 159 3.57 -7.44 14.40
N ALA A 160 2.34 -7.83 14.71
CA ALA A 160 1.63 -8.88 13.97
C ALA A 160 1.32 -8.46 12.53
N TYR A 161 1.31 -9.44 11.63
CA TYR A 161 0.75 -9.31 10.29
C TYR A 161 -0.76 -9.12 10.37
N VAL A 162 -1.28 -8.20 9.57
CA VAL A 162 -2.71 -7.93 9.49
C VAL A 162 -3.11 -7.61 8.05
N VAL A 163 -4.21 -8.18 7.60
CA VAL A 163 -4.81 -7.85 6.31
C VAL A 163 -5.93 -6.85 6.54
N LEU A 164 -5.83 -5.70 5.88
CA LEU A 164 -6.81 -4.64 5.97
C LEU A 164 -7.86 -4.78 4.85
N PRO A 165 -9.13 -4.46 5.12
CA PRO A 165 -10.17 -4.42 4.08
C PRO A 165 -9.77 -3.41 3.01
N ILE A 166 -9.85 -3.85 1.75
CA ILE A 166 -9.54 -3.11 0.51
C ILE A 166 -8.05 -2.76 0.34
N LEU A 167 -7.36 -2.39 1.42
CA LEU A 167 -5.95 -1.96 1.40
C LEU A 167 -4.96 -3.13 1.32
N GLY A 168 -5.34 -4.32 1.80
CA GLY A 168 -4.53 -5.54 1.67
C GLY A 168 -3.52 -5.76 2.81
N PRO A 169 -2.41 -6.47 2.53
CA PRO A 169 -1.38 -6.82 3.51
C PRO A 169 -0.77 -5.62 4.24
N SER A 170 -0.67 -5.71 5.56
CA SER A 170 -0.09 -4.70 6.45
C SER A 170 0.55 -5.36 7.68
N THR A 171 1.12 -4.54 8.55
CA THR A 171 1.55 -4.93 9.91
C THR A 171 0.90 -4.02 10.94
N VAL A 172 0.91 -4.38 12.21
CA VAL A 172 0.35 -3.53 13.28
C VAL A 172 0.99 -2.14 13.24
N ARG A 173 2.32 -2.08 13.16
CA ARG A 173 3.06 -0.81 13.05
C ARG A 173 2.62 -0.01 11.84
N ASP A 174 2.61 -0.66 10.68
CA ASP A 174 2.33 0.03 9.41
C ASP A 174 0.87 0.50 9.36
N THR A 175 -0.05 -0.24 9.98
CA THR A 175 -1.46 0.16 10.15
C THR A 175 -1.60 1.41 11.01
N PHE A 176 -0.83 1.54 12.09
CA PHE A 176 -0.78 2.77 12.88
C PHE A 176 -0.12 3.93 12.14
N ALA A 177 0.76 3.66 11.18
CA ALA A 177 1.39 4.67 10.34
C ALA A 177 0.46 5.22 9.24
N LEU A 178 -0.55 4.45 8.82
CA LEU A 178 -1.44 4.82 7.70
C LEU A 178 -2.05 6.22 7.79
N PRO A 179 -2.61 6.69 8.93
CA PRO A 179 -3.18 8.03 9.00
C PRO A 179 -2.15 9.14 8.71
N ILE A 180 -0.89 8.91 9.07
CA ILE A 180 0.21 9.86 8.83
C ILE A 180 0.66 9.76 7.36
N ASP A 181 0.77 8.56 6.81
CA ASP A 181 1.04 8.35 5.39
C ASP A 181 -0.05 8.95 4.49
N MET A 182 -1.31 8.94 4.94
CA MET A 182 -2.42 9.58 4.23
C MET A 182 -2.27 11.11 4.17
N GLN A 183 -1.75 11.75 5.22
CA GLN A 183 -1.46 13.19 5.22
C GLN A 183 -0.28 13.53 4.31
N GLY A 184 0.68 12.61 4.17
CA GLY A 184 1.80 12.71 3.24
C GLY A 184 1.42 12.57 1.76
N ASN A 185 0.21 12.11 1.47
CA ASN A 185 -0.25 11.91 0.10
C ASN A 185 -0.73 13.23 -0.52
N LEU A 186 0.08 13.78 -1.43
CA LEU A 186 -0.20 15.03 -2.16
C LEU A 186 -1.56 15.04 -2.88
N VAL A 187 -2.07 13.87 -3.30
CA VAL A 187 -3.38 13.75 -3.96
C VAL A 187 -4.52 14.20 -3.02
N SER A 188 -4.34 14.07 -1.69
CA SER A 188 -5.38 14.44 -0.71
C SER A 188 -5.73 15.93 -0.73
N TYR A 189 -4.79 16.78 -1.16
CA TYR A 189 -4.90 18.23 -1.23
C TYR A 189 -5.36 18.76 -2.60
N VAL A 190 -5.72 17.87 -3.54
CA VAL A 190 -6.23 18.28 -4.85
C VAL A 190 -7.70 18.70 -4.73
N ASP A 191 -8.01 19.90 -5.23
CA ASP A 191 -9.37 20.41 -5.39
C ASP A 191 -9.71 20.60 -6.87
N PRO A 192 -10.97 20.34 -7.28
CA PRO A 192 -12.11 19.93 -6.46
C PRO A 192 -12.09 18.45 -6.06
N VAL A 193 -12.95 18.07 -5.10
CA VAL A 193 -13.10 16.70 -4.59
C VAL A 193 -13.32 15.66 -5.71
N SER A 194 -14.02 16.03 -6.79
CA SER A 194 -14.20 15.16 -7.95
C SER A 194 -12.87 14.79 -8.62
N ALA A 195 -11.99 15.77 -8.85
CA ALA A 195 -10.67 15.53 -9.44
C ALA A 195 -9.79 14.67 -8.53
N ARG A 196 -9.80 14.92 -7.22
CA ARG A 196 -9.11 14.08 -6.23
C ARG A 196 -9.58 12.63 -6.27
N ASN A 197 -10.89 12.40 -6.25
CA ASN A 197 -11.45 11.06 -6.28
C ASN A 197 -11.11 10.34 -7.60
N SER A 198 -11.10 11.07 -8.73
CA SER A 198 -10.64 10.52 -10.01
C SER A 198 -9.17 10.12 -9.97
N LEU A 199 -8.29 10.91 -9.32
CA LEU A 199 -6.88 10.55 -9.15
C LEU A 199 -6.70 9.33 -8.25
N TYR A 200 -7.47 9.19 -7.18
CA TYR A 200 -7.45 7.99 -6.35
C TYR A 200 -7.90 6.75 -7.13
N ALA A 201 -8.99 6.87 -7.90
CA ALA A 201 -9.47 5.79 -8.75
C ALA A 201 -8.43 5.40 -9.81
N LEU A 202 -7.86 6.38 -10.51
CA LEU A 202 -6.81 6.15 -11.50
C LEU A 202 -5.60 5.47 -10.86
N ARG A 203 -5.16 5.91 -9.68
CA ARG A 203 -4.04 5.28 -8.96
C ARG A 203 -4.33 3.83 -8.60
N ALA A 204 -5.54 3.53 -8.11
CA ALA A 204 -5.93 2.16 -7.77
C ALA A 204 -5.93 1.25 -9.00
N VAL A 205 -6.51 1.73 -10.11
CA VAL A 205 -6.55 1.01 -11.39
C VAL A 205 -5.15 0.81 -11.96
N GLU A 206 -4.32 1.86 -11.96
CA GLU A 206 -2.93 1.82 -12.43
C GLU A 206 -2.13 0.77 -11.65
N VAL A 207 -2.15 0.83 -10.31
CA VAL A 207 -1.47 -0.15 -9.44
C VAL A 207 -1.95 -1.56 -9.75
N ARG A 208 -3.27 -1.78 -9.84
CA ARG A 208 -3.79 -3.12 -10.14
C ARG A 208 -3.38 -3.59 -11.52
N SER A 209 -3.35 -2.70 -12.53
CA SER A 209 -2.97 -3.03 -13.90
C SER A 209 -1.53 -3.52 -14.01
N ASN A 210 -0.61 -2.92 -13.24
CA ASN A 210 0.79 -3.35 -13.15
C ASN A 210 0.95 -4.69 -12.45
N LEU A 211 0.02 -5.04 -11.57
CA LEU A 211 0.00 -6.30 -10.83
C LEU A 211 -0.76 -7.43 -11.55
N LEU A 212 -1.37 -7.19 -12.73
CA LEU A 212 -2.15 -8.23 -13.42
C LEU A 212 -1.30 -9.47 -13.75
N ARG A 213 -0.07 -9.29 -14.23
CA ARG A 213 0.84 -10.40 -14.59
C ARG A 213 1.31 -11.15 -13.35
N ALA A 214 1.74 -10.43 -12.32
CA ALA A 214 2.15 -11.04 -11.06
C ALA A 214 0.99 -11.81 -10.43
N GLY A 215 -0.23 -11.24 -10.46
CA GLY A 215 -1.45 -11.88 -10.01
C GLY A 215 -1.77 -13.17 -10.77
N SER A 216 -1.67 -13.18 -12.10
CA SER A 216 -1.93 -14.41 -12.87
C SER A 216 -0.92 -15.52 -12.59
N VAL A 217 0.35 -15.17 -12.34
CA VAL A 217 1.38 -16.14 -11.95
C VAL A 217 1.07 -16.68 -10.56
N LEU A 218 0.73 -15.79 -9.62
CA LEU A 218 0.35 -16.15 -8.26
C LEU A 218 -0.87 -17.08 -8.24
N ASP A 219 -1.93 -16.74 -8.98
CA ASP A 219 -3.16 -17.53 -9.11
C ASP A 219 -2.89 -18.93 -9.71
N SER A 220 -1.88 -19.06 -10.57
CA SER A 220 -1.56 -20.34 -11.25
C SER A 220 -0.56 -21.20 -10.50
N ALA A 221 0.35 -20.60 -9.73
CA ALA A 221 1.52 -21.27 -9.16
C ALA A 221 1.45 -21.48 -7.65
N ALA A 222 0.71 -20.64 -6.90
CA ALA A 222 0.67 -20.77 -5.45
C ALA A 222 -0.43 -21.75 -5.01
N LEU A 223 -0.01 -22.79 -4.28
CA LEU A 223 -0.93 -23.73 -3.63
C LEU A 223 -1.76 -23.04 -2.52
N ASP A 224 -1.11 -22.16 -1.76
CA ASP A 224 -1.76 -21.27 -0.79
C ASP A 224 -1.36 -19.82 -1.06
N LYS A 225 -2.21 -19.12 -1.80
CA LYS A 225 -2.01 -17.73 -2.19
C LYS A 225 -1.88 -16.79 -1.00
N TYR A 226 -2.61 -17.07 0.09
CA TYR A 226 -2.56 -16.25 1.29
C TYR A 226 -1.16 -16.31 1.93
N SER A 227 -0.69 -17.52 2.25
CA SER A 227 0.60 -17.70 2.93
C SER A 227 1.75 -17.17 2.06
N PHE A 228 1.72 -17.44 0.76
CA PHE A 228 2.72 -16.90 -0.17
C PHE A 228 2.73 -15.37 -0.17
N THR A 229 1.56 -14.73 -0.25
CA THR A 229 1.46 -13.26 -0.24
C THR A 229 1.97 -12.67 1.07
N ARG A 230 1.61 -13.27 2.21
CA ARG A 230 2.10 -12.87 3.53
C ARG A 230 3.62 -12.94 3.61
N ASP A 231 4.19 -14.07 3.21
CA ASP A 231 5.61 -14.32 3.36
C ASP A 231 6.43 -13.38 2.47
N VAL A 232 5.99 -13.17 1.22
CA VAL A 232 6.59 -12.16 0.32
C VAL A 232 6.46 -10.76 0.88
N TYR A 233 5.28 -10.39 1.41
CA TYR A 233 5.07 -9.07 2.00
C TYR A 233 6.02 -8.81 3.18
N LEU A 234 6.11 -9.76 4.11
CA LEU A 234 6.99 -9.65 5.28
C LEU A 234 8.48 -9.61 4.88
N GLN A 235 8.88 -10.38 3.86
CA GLN A 235 10.24 -10.36 3.32
C GLN A 235 10.60 -9.01 2.68
N VAL A 236 9.73 -8.47 1.82
CA VAL A 236 9.95 -7.15 1.20
C VAL A 236 9.99 -6.07 2.28
N ARG A 237 9.17 -6.19 3.32
CA ARG A 237 9.09 -5.21 4.41
C ARG A 237 10.32 -5.22 5.31
N SER A 238 10.87 -6.40 5.64
CA SER A 238 12.11 -6.50 6.42
C SER A 238 13.28 -5.90 5.64
N GLN A 239 13.38 -6.22 4.35
CA GLN A 239 14.41 -5.67 3.46
C GLN A 239 14.31 -4.15 3.34
N ALA A 240 13.11 -3.59 3.24
CA ALA A 240 12.91 -2.14 3.13
C ALA A 240 13.36 -1.38 4.39
N GLY A 241 13.23 -1.99 5.57
CA GLY A 241 13.72 -1.45 6.84
C GLY A 241 15.23 -1.62 7.02
N GLU A 242 15.80 -2.72 6.55
CA GLU A 242 17.23 -3.04 6.68
C GLU A 242 18.12 -2.38 5.60
N SER A 243 17.53 -1.96 4.47
CA SER A 243 18.30 -1.52 3.32
C SER A 243 19.12 -0.26 3.60
N ARG A 244 20.37 -0.51 4.00
CA ARG A 244 21.60 0.31 3.97
C ARG A 244 21.85 1.23 5.17
N SER A 245 21.79 0.67 6.39
CA SER A 245 22.74 1.04 7.46
C SER A 245 24.15 0.56 7.06
N PRO A 246 25.25 1.27 7.36
CA PRO A 246 26.62 0.78 7.09
C PRO A 246 26.89 -0.64 7.62
N GLN A 247 26.29 -1.00 8.76
CA GLN A 247 26.38 -2.35 9.35
C GLN A 247 25.73 -3.45 8.51
N ALA A 248 24.69 -3.16 7.71
CA ALA A 248 23.99 -4.15 6.90
C ALA A 248 24.71 -4.47 5.57
N GLN A 249 25.82 -3.79 5.26
CA GLN A 249 26.70 -4.15 4.14
C GLN A 249 27.74 -5.21 4.54
N ASP A 250 28.22 -5.20 5.80
CA ASP A 250 29.16 -6.22 6.29
C ASP A 250 28.52 -7.60 6.39
N ASP A 251 27.28 -7.69 6.89
CA ASP A 251 26.55 -8.97 6.96
C ASP A 251 26.18 -9.53 5.57
N ARG A 252 26.12 -8.66 4.56
CA ARG A 252 25.80 -9.04 3.17
C ARG A 252 26.99 -9.63 2.40
N ASN A 253 28.22 -9.33 2.80
CA ASN A 253 29.44 -9.98 2.27
C ASN A 253 29.72 -11.33 2.95
N ALA A 254 28.97 -11.69 3.99
CA ALA A 254 29.08 -12.95 4.70
C ALA A 254 28.01 -13.98 4.27
N ASN A 255 26.99 -13.55 3.53
CA ASN A 255 25.85 -14.38 3.13
C ASN A 255 25.35 -14.02 1.73
N ASP A 256 26.28 -13.81 0.82
CA ASP A 256 26.06 -13.76 -0.62
C ASP A 256 25.47 -15.11 -1.00
N GLY A 257 24.16 -15.14 -1.31
CA GLY A 257 23.43 -16.32 -1.78
C GLY A 257 23.93 -16.83 -3.14
N VAL A 258 25.20 -17.19 -3.22
CA VAL A 258 25.82 -17.97 -4.28
C VAL A 258 25.33 -19.40 -4.08
N LEU A 259 24.60 -19.92 -5.06
CA LEU A 259 24.26 -21.34 -5.09
C LEU A 259 25.56 -22.16 -5.05
N PRO A 260 25.61 -23.27 -4.30
CA PRO A 260 26.78 -24.15 -4.33
C PRO A 260 27.07 -24.57 -5.78
N PRO A 261 28.35 -24.63 -6.19
CA PRO A 261 28.70 -25.00 -7.56
C PRO A 261 28.12 -26.37 -7.91
N GLU A 262 27.57 -26.51 -9.13
CA GLU A 262 27.04 -27.78 -9.61
C GLU A 262 28.12 -28.88 -9.53
N PRO A 263 27.76 -30.11 -9.10
CA PRO A 263 28.70 -31.22 -9.13
C PRO A 263 29.09 -31.53 -10.58
N PRO A 264 30.36 -31.92 -10.84
CA PRO A 264 30.82 -32.20 -12.18
C PRO A 264 30.02 -33.35 -12.81
N PRO A 265 29.83 -33.34 -14.14
CA PRO A 265 29.06 -34.37 -14.82
C PRO A 265 29.66 -35.74 -14.57
N ALA A 266 28.82 -36.69 -14.14
CA ALA A 266 29.22 -38.07 -13.96
C ALA A 266 29.71 -38.63 -15.31
N LYS A 267 30.89 -39.26 -15.28
CA LYS A 267 31.44 -40.00 -16.42
C LYS A 267 30.67 -41.30 -16.67
#